data_AF-A0A7M2WV51-F1
#
_entry.id   AF-A0A7M2WV51-F1
#
_cell.length_a   1.000
_cell.length_b   1.000
_cell.length_c   1.000
_cell.angle_alpha   90.00
_cell.angle_beta   90.00
_cell.angle_gamma   90.00
#
_symmetry.space_group_name_H-M   'P 1'
#
loop_
_entity.id
_entity.type
_entity.pdbx_description
1 polymer ?
#
loop_
_entity_poly.entity_id
_entity_poly.type
_entity_poly.pdbx_seq_one_letter_code
_entity_poly.pdbx_strand_id
1 'polypeptide(L)'
;MKRKCSVLAVAMFALLAISAAAVRAEDAPKDSADQVTVRAAAIAFADLLADPDFAKAKSAFVGSQEQVELAQHMHAVIHARKKLVAAVLKAMPNEKPPQGDDLTVEGLKKRMARYEVTISGDTATVGPDIKLSKTGGAWKVADIAANPNGRQVVTTLFPAMTAAMMEVIPDVEAGKFKTPKEMEQAMRPKMQAAMKALDEKMKAAATKPSK
;
A
#
# COMPACT_ATOMS: atom_id res chain seq x y z
N MET A 1 34.53 -8.58 -65.12
CA MET A 1 35.43 -9.69 -64.66
C MET A 1 34.90 -10.19 -63.31
N LYS A 2 34.04 -11.21 -63.23
CA LYS A 2 34.31 -12.64 -62.93
C LYS A 2 35.51 -12.94 -62.01
N ARG A 3 35.24 -13.43 -60.78
CA ARG A 3 35.81 -14.60 -60.03
C ARG A 3 35.32 -14.49 -58.56
N LYS A 4 34.40 -15.32 -58.05
CA LYS A 4 34.43 -16.75 -57.64
C LYS A 4 35.04 -17.00 -56.23
N CYS A 5 34.16 -17.55 -55.37
CA CYS A 5 34.30 -18.63 -54.38
C CYS A 5 35.39 -18.63 -53.29
N SER A 6 34.95 -18.75 -52.03
CA SER A 6 35.29 -19.78 -51.00
C SER A 6 34.48 -19.42 -49.73
N VAL A 7 33.38 -20.08 -49.35
CA VAL A 7 33.19 -21.41 -48.71
C VAL A 7 34.06 -21.64 -47.46
N LEU A 8 33.37 -22.01 -46.37
CA LEU A 8 33.80 -22.74 -45.16
C LEU A 8 34.34 -21.95 -43.95
N ALA A 9 33.53 -21.89 -42.88
CA ALA A 9 33.84 -22.32 -41.49
C ALA A 9 32.72 -21.79 -40.56
N VAL A 10 31.70 -22.60 -40.23
CA VAL A 10 31.64 -23.52 -39.07
C VAL A 10 31.61 -22.79 -37.73
N ALA A 11 30.48 -23.02 -37.04
CA ALA A 11 30.28 -23.05 -35.59
C ALA A 11 30.51 -21.76 -34.79
N MET A 12 29.40 -21.12 -34.37
CA MET A 12 29.10 -20.95 -32.94
C MET A 12 27.68 -20.38 -32.80
N PHE A 13 26.65 -21.19 -33.05
CA PHE A 13 25.30 -20.86 -32.60
C PHE A 13 25.27 -21.13 -31.09
N ALA A 14 25.76 -20.16 -30.32
CA ALA A 14 25.62 -20.15 -28.88
C ALA A 14 24.12 -20.10 -28.59
N LEU A 15 23.59 -21.23 -28.08
CA LEU A 15 22.32 -21.29 -27.38
C LEU A 15 22.36 -20.24 -26.26
N LEU A 16 21.86 -19.04 -26.55
CA LEU A 16 21.25 -18.18 -25.54
C LEU A 16 19.96 -18.89 -25.14
N ALA A 17 20.12 -19.92 -24.30
CA ALA A 17 19.06 -20.37 -23.42
C ALA A 17 18.71 -19.16 -22.56
N ILE A 18 17.72 -18.40 -23.03
CA ILE A 18 17.01 -17.43 -22.22
C ILE A 18 16.42 -18.29 -21.11
N SER A 19 17.10 -18.29 -19.97
CA SER A 19 16.54 -18.70 -18.70
C SER A 19 15.31 -17.84 -18.51
N ALA A 20 14.17 -18.35 -18.97
CA ALA A 20 12.89 -17.96 -18.43
C ALA A 20 13.01 -18.27 -16.94
N ALA A 21 13.43 -17.27 -16.17
CA ALA A 21 13.19 -17.24 -14.76
C ALA A 21 11.67 -17.34 -14.68
N ALA A 22 11.18 -18.57 -14.53
CA ALA A 22 9.83 -18.84 -14.14
C ALA A 22 9.64 -17.96 -12.92
N VAL A 23 8.88 -16.88 -13.09
CA VAL A 23 8.33 -16.12 -12.00
C VAL A 23 7.56 -17.16 -11.22
N ARG A 24 8.23 -17.75 -10.22
CA ARG A 24 7.62 -18.70 -9.30
C ARG A 24 6.41 -17.96 -8.79
N ALA A 25 5.22 -18.47 -9.09
CA ALA A 25 4.06 -18.10 -8.32
C ALA A 25 4.49 -18.29 -6.86
N GLU A 26 4.65 -17.20 -6.13
CA GLU A 26 4.93 -17.25 -4.69
C GLU A 26 3.74 -17.97 -4.09
N ASP A 27 3.91 -19.27 -3.84
CA ASP A 27 2.90 -20.07 -3.17
C ASP A 27 2.56 -19.37 -1.85
N ALA A 28 1.25 -19.19 -1.60
CA ALA A 28 0.80 -18.59 -0.36
C ALA A 28 1.42 -19.34 0.84
N PRO A 29 1.74 -18.64 1.95
CA PRO A 29 2.28 -19.27 3.13
C PRO A 29 1.42 -20.47 3.56
N LYS A 30 2.07 -21.59 3.90
CA LYS A 30 1.38 -22.75 4.47
C LYS A 30 1.05 -22.46 5.93
N ASP A 31 -0.07 -21.79 6.14
CA ASP A 31 -0.52 -21.38 7.47
C ASP A 31 -1.07 -22.55 8.30
N SER A 32 -0.81 -22.53 9.60
CA SER A 32 -1.55 -23.28 10.61
C SER A 32 -2.98 -22.73 10.77
N ALA A 33 -3.87 -23.49 11.42
CA ALA A 33 -5.24 -23.03 11.68
C ALA A 33 -5.28 -21.69 12.43
N ASP A 34 -4.41 -21.50 13.43
CA ASP A 34 -4.33 -20.24 14.17
C ASP A 34 -3.83 -19.09 13.28
N GLN A 35 -2.82 -19.34 12.43
CA GLN A 35 -2.32 -18.32 11.48
C GLN A 35 -3.42 -17.88 10.51
N VAL A 36 -4.27 -18.81 10.04
CA VAL A 36 -5.45 -18.48 9.23
C VAL A 36 -6.41 -17.55 9.98
N THR A 37 -6.69 -17.80 11.26
CA THR A 37 -7.59 -16.93 12.04
C THR A 37 -7.03 -15.53 12.28
N VAL A 38 -5.72 -15.42 12.55
CA VAL A 38 -5.04 -14.12 12.70
C VAL A 38 -5.09 -13.33 11.39
N ARG A 39 -4.79 -13.99 10.28
CA ARG A 39 -4.84 -13.38 8.94
C ARG A 39 -6.25 -12.91 8.59
N ALA A 40 -7.25 -13.75 8.87
CA ALA A 40 -8.66 -13.41 8.66
C ALA A 40 -9.07 -12.17 9.48
N ALA A 41 -8.62 -12.04 10.73
CA ALA A 41 -8.88 -10.85 11.55
C ALA A 41 -8.22 -9.58 10.97
N ALA A 42 -6.97 -9.67 10.49
CA ALA A 42 -6.31 -8.54 9.83
C ALA A 42 -7.03 -8.11 8.54
N ILE A 43 -7.45 -9.08 7.71
CA ILE A 43 -8.23 -8.84 6.49
C ILE A 43 -9.58 -8.20 6.81
N ALA A 44 -10.29 -8.72 7.81
CA ALA A 44 -11.56 -8.15 8.24
C ALA A 44 -11.40 -6.71 8.72
N PHE A 45 -10.30 -6.38 9.40
CA PHE A 45 -9.99 -5.00 9.77
C PHE A 45 -9.75 -4.12 8.54
N ALA A 46 -9.06 -4.62 7.50
CA ALA A 46 -8.91 -3.88 6.24
C ALA A 46 -10.26 -3.60 5.56
N ASP A 47 -11.19 -4.55 5.59
CA ASP A 47 -12.56 -4.33 5.09
C ASP A 47 -13.28 -3.24 5.90
N LEU A 48 -13.10 -3.20 7.23
CA LEU A 48 -13.67 -2.15 8.08
C LEU A 48 -13.10 -0.76 7.81
N LEU A 49 -11.84 -0.65 7.36
CA LEU A 49 -11.27 0.63 6.93
C LEU A 49 -11.94 1.18 5.66
N ALA A 50 -12.62 0.33 4.87
CA ALA A 50 -13.40 0.74 3.71
C ALA A 50 -14.77 1.34 4.09
N ASP A 51 -15.26 1.03 5.30
CA ASP A 51 -16.56 1.48 5.78
C ASP A 51 -16.54 3.00 6.01
N PRO A 52 -17.57 3.75 5.59
CA PRO A 52 -17.66 5.19 5.89
C PRO A 52 -17.60 5.51 7.38
N ASP A 53 -18.03 4.60 8.24
CA ASP A 53 -18.03 4.76 9.69
C ASP A 53 -16.77 4.17 10.33
N PHE A 54 -15.81 5.04 10.66
CA PHE A 54 -14.59 4.65 11.36
C PHE A 54 -14.85 4.01 12.74
N ALA A 55 -16.01 4.25 13.37
CA ALA A 55 -16.33 3.63 14.66
C ALA A 55 -16.36 2.09 14.56
N LYS A 56 -16.75 1.54 13.41
CA LYS A 56 -16.71 0.09 13.18
C LYS A 56 -15.28 -0.44 13.16
N ALA A 57 -14.37 0.21 12.43
CA ALA A 57 -12.95 -0.14 12.46
C ALA A 57 -12.37 -0.02 13.88
N LYS A 58 -12.69 1.07 14.58
CA LYS A 58 -12.26 1.29 15.98
C LYS A 58 -12.74 0.18 16.92
N SER A 59 -13.93 -0.39 16.73
CA SER A 59 -14.46 -1.49 17.57
C SER A 59 -13.68 -2.82 17.44
N ALA A 60 -13.02 -3.01 16.29
CA ALA A 60 -12.14 -4.14 15.99
C ALA A 60 -10.67 -3.87 16.36
N PHE A 61 -10.41 -2.72 17.00
CA PHE A 61 -9.08 -2.27 17.38
C PHE A 61 -8.90 -2.30 18.90
N VAL A 62 -7.73 -2.74 19.37
CA VAL A 62 -7.37 -2.81 20.81
C VAL A 62 -6.10 -2.05 21.15
N GLY A 63 -5.61 -1.23 20.22
CA GLY A 63 -4.43 -0.39 20.43
C GLY A 63 -4.68 0.83 21.31
N SER A 64 -3.60 1.54 21.62
CA SER A 64 -3.59 2.83 22.31
C SER A 64 -4.28 3.92 21.50
N GLN A 65 -4.53 5.08 22.13
CA GLN A 65 -5.09 6.24 21.45
C GLN A 65 -4.22 6.70 20.27
N GLU A 66 -2.89 6.68 20.41
CA GLU A 66 -1.97 6.98 19.32
C GLU A 66 -2.14 5.99 18.15
N GLN A 67 -2.28 4.70 18.44
CA GLN A 67 -2.50 3.67 17.41
C GLN A 67 -3.86 3.80 16.73
N VAL A 68 -4.89 4.27 17.45
CA VAL A 68 -6.20 4.62 16.86
C VAL A 68 -6.08 5.79 15.89
N GLU A 69 -5.29 6.82 16.22
CA GLU A 69 -5.04 7.97 15.33
C GLU A 69 -4.34 7.53 14.03
N LEU A 70 -3.39 6.61 14.12
CA LEU A 70 -2.76 6.00 12.94
C LEU A 70 -3.80 5.29 12.05
N ALA A 71 -4.69 4.50 12.66
CA ALA A 71 -5.79 3.85 11.94
C ALA A 71 -6.75 4.85 11.31
N GLN A 72 -6.99 5.99 11.96
CA GLN A 72 -7.82 7.06 11.42
C GLN A 72 -7.18 7.73 10.20
N HIS A 73 -5.87 7.94 10.18
CA HIS A 73 -5.18 8.45 8.99
C HIS A 73 -5.22 7.47 7.81
N MET A 74 -5.06 6.17 8.08
CA MET A 74 -5.21 5.12 7.08
C MET A 74 -6.64 5.08 6.50
N HIS A 75 -7.66 5.16 7.37
CA HIS A 75 -9.07 5.27 6.97
C HIS A 75 -9.30 6.49 6.08
N ALA A 76 -8.83 7.66 6.50
CA ALA A 76 -9.03 8.92 5.78
C ALA A 76 -8.43 8.89 4.37
N VAL A 77 -7.21 8.35 4.19
CA VAL A 77 -6.56 8.30 2.88
C VAL A 77 -7.23 7.30 1.93
N ILE A 78 -7.71 6.16 2.43
CA ILE A 78 -8.49 5.17 1.65
C ILE A 78 -9.76 5.83 1.12
N HIS A 79 -10.49 6.54 1.97
CA HIS A 79 -11.73 7.23 1.58
C HIS A 79 -11.49 8.39 0.63
N ALA A 80 -10.45 9.20 0.86
CA ALA A 80 -10.07 10.28 -0.05
C ALA A 80 -9.73 9.73 -1.44
N ARG A 81 -8.97 8.63 -1.51
CA ARG A 81 -8.67 7.95 -2.78
C ARG A 81 -9.94 7.45 -3.46
N LYS A 82 -10.86 6.81 -2.72
CA LYS A 82 -12.13 6.32 -3.27
C LYS A 82 -12.96 7.46 -3.87
N LYS A 83 -13.05 8.60 -3.17
CA LYS A 83 -13.75 9.79 -3.66
C LYS A 83 -13.08 10.37 -4.91
N LEU A 84 -11.75 10.48 -4.91
CA LEU A 84 -11.01 10.96 -6.08
C LEU A 84 -11.22 10.07 -7.30
N VAL A 85 -11.13 8.74 -7.15
CA VAL A 85 -11.39 7.80 -8.25
C VAL A 85 -12.82 7.96 -8.79
N ALA A 86 -13.81 8.10 -7.90
CA ALA A 86 -15.19 8.32 -8.32
C ALA A 86 -15.36 9.65 -9.09
N ALA A 87 -14.74 10.73 -8.62
CA ALA A 87 -14.75 12.02 -9.31
C ALA A 87 -14.08 11.94 -10.70
N VAL A 88 -12.93 11.26 -10.79
CA VAL A 88 -12.21 11.04 -12.05
C VAL A 88 -13.05 10.26 -13.05
N LEU A 89 -13.62 9.12 -12.64
CA LEU A 89 -14.44 8.29 -13.53
C LEU A 89 -15.72 9.01 -13.98
N LYS A 90 -16.25 9.91 -13.16
CA LYS A 90 -17.40 10.75 -13.52
C LYS A 90 -17.03 11.86 -14.51
N ALA A 91 -15.91 12.55 -14.29
CA ALA A 91 -15.47 13.68 -15.13
C ALA A 91 -14.80 13.22 -16.43
N MET A 92 -14.16 12.05 -16.41
CA MET A 92 -13.37 11.48 -17.51
C MET A 92 -13.77 10.00 -17.73
N PRO A 93 -14.95 9.73 -18.34
CA PRO A 93 -15.53 8.38 -18.40
C PRO A 93 -14.75 7.37 -19.25
N ASN A 94 -13.88 7.85 -20.14
CA ASN A 94 -13.04 7.00 -20.99
C ASN A 94 -11.67 6.70 -20.38
N GLU A 95 -11.37 7.27 -19.19
CA GLU A 95 -10.09 7.10 -18.53
C GLU A 95 -10.10 5.92 -17.56
N LYS A 96 -8.93 5.33 -17.36
CA LYS A 96 -8.76 4.30 -16.33
C LYS A 96 -8.62 4.97 -14.96
N PRO A 97 -9.05 4.30 -13.88
CA PRO A 97 -8.73 4.75 -12.53
C PRO A 97 -7.22 4.98 -12.38
N PRO A 98 -6.80 6.00 -11.60
CA PRO A 98 -5.41 6.17 -11.21
C PRO A 98 -4.79 4.84 -10.75
N GLN A 99 -3.63 4.50 -11.31
CA GLN A 99 -2.96 3.24 -11.05
C GLN A 99 -2.48 3.14 -9.60
N GLY A 100 -2.31 1.90 -9.13
CA GLY A 100 -1.73 1.58 -7.82
C GLY A 100 -2.77 1.05 -6.84
N ASP A 101 -2.64 -0.23 -6.49
CA ASP A 101 -3.53 -0.89 -5.53
C ASP A 101 -3.15 -0.55 -4.08
N ASP A 102 -2.01 0.12 -3.84
CA ASP A 102 -1.40 0.11 -2.51
C ASP A 102 -2.21 0.78 -1.41
N LEU A 103 -3.04 1.76 -1.78
CA LEU A 103 -3.95 2.48 -0.89
C LEU A 103 -5.40 2.08 -1.10
N THR A 104 -5.62 0.90 -1.68
CA THR A 104 -6.94 0.27 -1.79
C THR A 104 -7.07 -0.84 -0.76
N VAL A 105 -8.31 -1.10 -0.34
CA VAL A 105 -8.64 -2.21 0.56
C VAL A 105 -8.24 -3.54 -0.07
N GLU A 106 -8.47 -3.72 -1.37
CA GLU A 106 -8.04 -4.93 -2.08
C GLU A 106 -6.53 -5.09 -2.15
N GLY A 107 -5.77 -4.01 -2.35
CA GLY A 107 -4.30 -4.05 -2.28
C GLY A 107 -3.79 -4.36 -0.88
N LEU A 108 -4.40 -3.78 0.15
CA LEU A 108 -4.12 -4.11 1.55
C LEU A 108 -4.35 -5.61 1.83
N LYS A 109 -5.50 -6.15 1.41
CA LYS A 109 -5.85 -7.56 1.56
C LYS A 109 -4.90 -8.49 0.80
N LYS A 110 -4.55 -8.14 -0.45
CA LYS A 110 -3.57 -8.89 -1.25
C LYS A 110 -2.20 -8.94 -0.55
N ARG A 111 -1.75 -7.84 0.07
CA ARG A 111 -0.50 -7.83 0.85
C ARG A 111 -0.62 -8.70 2.10
N MET A 112 -1.68 -8.51 2.88
CA MET A 112 -1.95 -9.30 4.09
C MET A 112 -2.06 -10.79 3.79
N ALA A 113 -2.58 -11.20 2.63
CA ALA A 113 -2.68 -12.60 2.21
C ALA A 113 -1.32 -13.27 1.97
N ARG A 114 -0.30 -12.48 1.62
CA ARG A 114 1.05 -12.98 1.32
C ARG A 114 2.03 -12.87 2.49
N TYR A 115 1.72 -12.05 3.49
CA TYR A 115 2.62 -11.84 4.62
C TYR A 115 2.75 -13.07 5.50
N GLU A 116 3.95 -13.26 6.05
CA GLU A 116 4.17 -14.23 7.12
C GLU A 116 3.36 -13.83 8.35
N VAL A 117 2.83 -14.84 9.05
CA VAL A 117 2.11 -14.66 10.31
C VAL A 117 2.90 -15.33 11.42
N THR A 118 3.34 -14.55 12.41
CA THR A 118 4.03 -15.08 13.59
C THR A 118 3.14 -14.92 14.80
N ILE A 119 2.95 -15.99 15.57
CA ILE A 119 2.11 -16.00 16.78
C ILE A 119 3.01 -16.26 18.00
N SER A 120 2.81 -15.47 19.06
CA SER A 120 3.48 -15.62 20.35
C SER A 120 2.46 -15.40 21.48
N GLY A 121 1.94 -16.49 22.04
CA GLY A 121 0.88 -16.46 23.05
C GLY A 121 -0.37 -15.73 22.53
N ASP A 122 -0.80 -14.71 23.26
CA ASP A 122 -1.97 -13.88 22.92
C ASP A 122 -1.62 -12.68 22.02
N THR A 123 -0.46 -12.71 21.36
CA THR A 123 -0.04 -11.70 20.39
C THR A 123 0.33 -12.34 19.06
N ALA A 124 0.11 -11.60 17.98
CA ALA A 124 0.52 -12.03 16.65
C ALA A 124 0.98 -10.85 15.80
N THR A 125 1.77 -11.14 14.78
CA THR A 125 2.27 -10.18 13.81
C THR A 125 1.98 -10.69 12.40
N VAL A 126 1.45 -9.83 11.53
CA VAL A 126 1.19 -10.10 10.11
C VAL A 126 2.10 -9.17 9.30
N GLY A 127 3.16 -9.73 8.73
CA GLY A 127 4.18 -8.96 8.00
C GLY A 127 4.93 -7.97 8.91
N PRO A 128 5.51 -6.89 8.36
CA PRO A 128 6.37 -5.99 9.13
C PRO A 128 5.62 -5.01 10.04
N ASP A 129 4.34 -4.73 9.75
CA ASP A 129 3.68 -3.53 10.27
C ASP A 129 2.44 -3.79 11.13
N ILE A 130 1.80 -4.96 10.99
CA ILE A 130 0.49 -5.21 11.62
C ILE A 130 0.67 -6.12 12.82
N LYS A 131 0.31 -5.62 14.00
CA LYS A 131 0.24 -6.40 15.25
C LYS A 131 -1.20 -6.64 15.64
N LEU A 132 -1.48 -7.83 16.14
CA LEU A 132 -2.75 -8.25 16.68
C LEU A 132 -2.60 -8.76 18.11
N SER A 133 -3.65 -8.63 18.90
CA SER A 133 -3.76 -9.22 20.24
C SER A 133 -5.07 -9.99 20.37
N LYS A 134 -5.04 -11.08 21.13
CA LYS A 134 -6.20 -11.89 21.44
C LYS A 134 -6.92 -11.27 22.64
N THR A 135 -8.17 -10.86 22.46
CA THR A 135 -9.00 -10.26 23.52
C THR A 135 -10.37 -10.90 23.51
N GLY A 136 -10.76 -11.52 24.63
CA GLY A 136 -12.03 -12.23 24.74
C GLY A 136 -12.16 -13.41 23.76
N GLY A 137 -11.05 -14.10 23.46
CA GLY A 137 -11.00 -15.23 22.53
C GLY A 137 -10.90 -14.86 21.05
N ALA A 138 -11.02 -13.57 20.68
CA ALA A 138 -10.93 -13.11 19.31
C ALA A 138 -9.63 -12.31 19.05
N TRP A 139 -9.06 -12.46 17.86
CA TRP A 139 -7.94 -11.63 17.41
C TRP A 139 -8.44 -10.25 16.98
N LYS A 140 -7.80 -9.19 17.50
CA LYS A 140 -8.08 -7.80 17.16
C LYS A 140 -6.79 -7.07 16.82
N VAL A 141 -6.85 -6.10 15.92
CA VAL A 141 -5.66 -5.33 15.52
C VAL A 141 -5.27 -4.39 16.66
N ALA A 142 -3.99 -4.39 17.03
CA ALA A 142 -3.42 -3.56 18.08
C ALA A 142 -2.52 -2.45 17.51
N ASP A 143 -1.86 -2.69 16.37
CA ASP A 143 -1.03 -1.70 15.68
C ASP A 143 -1.05 -1.97 14.18
N ILE A 144 -1.10 -0.92 13.36
CA ILE A 144 -1.03 -1.00 11.88
C ILE A 144 0.25 -0.42 11.30
N ALA A 145 1.12 0.12 12.15
CA ALA A 145 2.39 0.72 11.78
C ALA A 145 3.41 0.48 12.92
N ALA A 146 3.60 -0.80 13.23
CA ALA A 146 4.54 -1.24 14.26
C ALA A 146 6.00 -0.89 13.91
N ASN A 147 6.33 -0.78 12.62
CA ASN A 147 7.61 -0.26 12.16
C ASN A 147 7.67 1.27 12.32
N PRO A 148 8.73 1.84 12.94
CA PRO A 148 8.92 3.29 13.05
C PRO A 148 8.84 4.04 11.72
N ASN A 149 9.38 3.46 10.64
CA ASN A 149 9.34 4.06 9.31
C ASN A 149 7.91 4.10 8.76
N GLY A 150 7.17 2.99 8.93
CA GLY A 150 5.75 2.91 8.59
C GLY A 150 4.93 3.96 9.35
N ARG A 151 5.23 4.15 10.63
CA ARG A 151 4.57 5.19 11.46
C ARG A 151 4.83 6.60 10.94
N GLN A 152 6.05 6.92 10.52
CA GLN A 152 6.36 8.24 9.93
C GLN A 152 5.59 8.46 8.62
N VAL A 153 5.48 7.43 7.78
CA VAL A 153 4.66 7.48 6.56
C VAL A 153 3.20 7.74 6.89
N VAL A 154 2.60 6.99 7.83
CA VAL A 154 1.18 7.16 8.21
C VAL A 154 0.91 8.51 8.86
N THR A 155 1.82 9.04 9.69
CA THR A 155 1.62 10.31 10.41
C THR A 155 1.94 11.55 9.59
N THR A 156 2.77 11.43 8.55
CA THR A 156 3.24 12.59 7.79
C THR A 156 2.72 12.58 6.36
N LEU A 157 2.88 11.46 5.67
CA LEU A 157 2.54 11.37 4.26
C LEU A 157 1.04 11.21 4.05
N PHE A 158 0.36 10.34 4.82
CA PHE A 158 -1.07 10.08 4.59
C PHE A 158 -1.99 11.30 4.82
N PRO A 159 -1.78 12.13 5.86
CA PRO A 159 -2.56 13.37 6.01
C PRO A 159 -2.36 14.32 4.82
N ALA A 160 -1.12 14.48 4.35
CA ALA A 160 -0.82 15.34 3.21
C ALA A 160 -1.42 14.79 1.89
N MET A 161 -1.33 13.47 1.68
CA MET A 161 -1.99 12.79 0.56
C MET A 161 -3.50 12.98 0.60
N THR A 162 -4.11 12.79 1.77
CA THR A 162 -5.54 12.99 2.00
C THR A 162 -5.94 14.42 1.63
N ALA A 163 -5.22 15.42 2.16
CA ALA A 163 -5.48 16.83 1.86
C ALA A 163 -5.35 17.13 0.36
N ALA A 164 -4.27 16.65 -0.28
CA ALA A 164 -4.03 16.86 -1.70
C ALA A 164 -5.15 16.26 -2.59
N MET A 165 -5.60 15.04 -2.27
CA MET A 165 -6.73 14.41 -2.99
C MET A 165 -8.02 15.20 -2.77
N MET A 166 -8.32 15.56 -1.52
CA MET A 166 -9.55 16.28 -1.18
C MET A 166 -9.62 17.67 -1.81
N GLU A 167 -8.50 18.37 -1.94
CA GLU A 167 -8.44 19.70 -2.56
C GLU A 167 -8.59 19.64 -4.09
N VAL A 168 -8.17 18.55 -4.73
CA VAL A 168 -8.23 18.39 -6.19
C VAL A 168 -9.59 17.85 -6.66
N ILE A 169 -10.35 17.17 -5.80
CA ILE A 169 -11.68 16.64 -6.14
C ILE A 169 -12.62 17.71 -6.75
N PRO A 170 -12.81 18.91 -6.14
CA PRO A 170 -13.68 19.94 -6.72
C PRO A 170 -13.26 20.39 -8.12
N ASP A 171 -11.95 20.44 -8.38
CA ASP A 171 -11.41 20.83 -9.68
C ASP A 171 -11.65 19.74 -10.75
N VAL A 172 -11.56 18.47 -10.36
CA VAL A 172 -11.94 17.33 -11.21
C VAL A 172 -13.45 17.38 -11.51
N GLU A 173 -14.28 17.58 -10.49
CA GLU A 173 -15.73 17.66 -10.65
C GLU A 173 -16.17 18.85 -11.51
N ALA A 174 -15.43 19.94 -11.47
CA ALA A 174 -15.62 21.11 -12.34
C ALA A 174 -15.07 20.92 -13.76
N GLY A 175 -14.48 19.76 -14.08
CA GLY A 175 -13.91 19.47 -15.40
C GLY A 175 -12.68 20.29 -15.75
N LYS A 176 -11.95 20.83 -14.75
CA LYS A 176 -10.73 21.62 -14.99
C LYS A 176 -9.60 20.81 -15.59
N PHE A 177 -9.59 19.49 -15.36
CA PHE A 177 -8.61 18.57 -15.92
C PHE A 177 -9.23 17.77 -17.05
N LYS A 178 -8.59 17.78 -18.22
CA LYS A 178 -9.00 16.99 -19.40
C LYS A 178 -8.45 15.58 -19.37
N THR A 179 -7.37 15.37 -18.62
CA THR A 179 -6.68 14.08 -18.53
C THR A 179 -6.21 13.79 -17.09
N PRO A 180 -6.01 12.51 -16.71
CA PRO A 180 -5.42 12.16 -15.43
C PRO A 180 -4.02 12.74 -15.23
N LYS A 181 -3.26 12.93 -16.31
CA LYS A 181 -1.91 13.51 -16.27
C LYS A 181 -1.91 14.97 -15.79
N GLU A 182 -2.90 15.76 -16.19
CA GLU A 182 -3.04 17.16 -15.73
C GLU A 182 -3.38 17.20 -14.23
N MET A 183 -4.24 16.29 -13.77
CA MET A 183 -4.56 16.13 -12.36
C MET A 183 -3.32 15.70 -11.54
N GLU A 184 -2.55 14.73 -12.02
CA GLU A 184 -1.27 14.31 -11.40
C GLU A 184 -0.27 15.47 -11.31
N GLN A 185 -0.19 16.30 -12.34
CA GLN A 185 0.65 17.50 -12.34
C GLN A 185 0.18 18.52 -11.28
N ALA A 186 -1.13 18.70 -11.10
CA ALA A 186 -1.68 19.59 -10.08
C ALA A 186 -1.44 19.07 -8.65
N MET A 187 -1.44 17.75 -8.44
CA MET A 187 -1.12 17.14 -7.15
C MET A 187 0.38 17.12 -6.83
N ARG A 188 1.25 17.15 -7.86
CA ARG A 188 2.69 16.95 -7.72
C ARG A 188 3.37 17.91 -6.72
N PRO A 189 3.13 19.23 -6.72
CA PRO A 189 3.79 20.13 -5.78
C PRO A 189 3.48 19.80 -4.33
N LYS A 190 2.23 19.42 -4.04
CA LYS A 190 1.79 19.04 -2.68
C LYS A 190 2.44 17.73 -2.23
N MET A 191 2.50 16.76 -3.14
CA MET A 191 3.19 15.50 -2.89
C MET A 191 4.70 15.69 -2.68
N GLN A 192 5.35 16.57 -3.46
CA GLN A 192 6.76 16.90 -3.27
C GLN A 192 7.02 17.57 -1.92
N ALA A 193 6.15 18.50 -1.50
CA ALA A 193 6.24 19.13 -0.18
C ALA A 193 6.08 18.10 0.95
N ALA A 194 5.13 17.18 0.83
CA ALA A 194 4.92 16.10 1.79
C ALA A 194 6.11 15.14 1.88
N MET A 195 6.69 14.76 0.74
CA MET A 195 7.87 13.91 0.69
C MET A 195 9.10 14.59 1.30
N LYS A 196 9.27 15.90 1.06
CA LYS A 196 10.33 16.69 1.70
C LYS A 196 10.16 16.71 3.24
N ALA A 197 8.94 16.96 3.72
CA ALA A 197 8.65 16.96 5.15
C ALA A 197 8.88 15.57 5.79
N LEU A 198 8.58 14.49 5.07
CA LEU A 198 8.88 13.13 5.50
C LEU A 198 10.40 12.88 5.56
N ASP A 199 11.16 13.27 4.53
CA ASP A 199 12.62 13.15 4.52
C ASP A 199 13.28 13.91 5.68
N GLU A 200 12.83 15.14 5.95
CA GLU A 200 13.30 15.93 7.10
C GLU A 200 13.01 15.24 8.43
N LYS A 201 11.80 14.68 8.61
CA LYS A 201 11.44 13.91 9.82
C LYS A 201 12.25 12.63 9.97
N MET A 202 12.47 11.90 8.87
CA MET A 202 13.26 10.68 8.86
C MET A 202 14.74 10.96 9.21
N LYS A 203 15.32 12.03 8.66
CA LYS A 203 16.66 12.50 9.01
C LYS A 203 16.76 12.90 10.48
N ALA A 204 15.77 13.65 10.99
CA ALA A 204 15.73 14.05 12.40
C ALA A 204 15.56 12.86 13.37
N ALA A 205 14.87 11.80 12.94
CA ALA A 205 14.76 10.57 13.71
C ALA A 205 16.09 9.80 13.77
N ALA A 206 16.85 9.77 12.66
CA ALA A 206 18.14 9.09 12.58
C ALA A 206 19.25 9.73 13.42
N THR A 207 19.15 11.03 13.73
CA THR A 207 20.16 11.75 14.53
C THR A 207 19.90 11.73 16.04
N LYS A 208 18.75 11.23 16.49
CA LYS A 208 18.48 11.08 17.93
C LYS A 208 19.21 9.84 18.45
N PRO A 209 20.11 9.96 19.44
CA PRO A 209 20.79 8.81 20.01
C PRO A 209 19.78 7.85 20.64
N SER A 210 19.92 6.56 20.35
CA SER A 210 19.14 5.51 21.01
C SER A 210 19.50 5.52 22.49
N LYS A 211 18.51 5.80 23.35
CA LYS A 211 18.66 5.70 24.80
C LYS A 211 18.43 4.27 25.25
#